data_AF-A0A9P0CT04-F1
#
_entry.id   AF-A0A9P0CT04-F1
#
_cell.length_a   1.000
_cell.length_b   1.000
_cell.length_c   1.000
_cell.angle_alpha   90.00
_cell.angle_beta   90.00
_cell.angle_gamma   90.00
#
_symmetry.space_group_name_H-M   'P 1'
#
loop_
_entity.id
_entity.type
_entity.pdbx_description
1 polymer ?
#
loop_
_entity_poly.entity_id
_entity_poly.type
_entity_poly.pdbx_seq_one_letter_code
_entity_poly.pdbx_strand_id
1 'polypeptide(L)'
;MFKRNNLPQKKKLSLSTEEIKNDIEAVWSCEEQRNMLYYCLDEKPPLEEYKLAKMEEFLTGSNNLESVHETLKNLVQDVQKLTDEINSSVNEIKNRTADIELKRES
;
A
#
# COMPACT_ATOMS: atom_id res chain seq x y z
N MET A 1 -53.32 -37.58 -43.94
CA MET A 1 -51.90 -37.16 -44.00
C MET A 1 -51.67 -36.11 -42.93
N PHE A 2 -51.00 -36.45 -41.83
CA PHE A 2 -50.73 -35.51 -40.73
C PHE A 2 -49.48 -34.68 -41.06
N LYS A 3 -49.62 -33.36 -41.03
CA LYS A 3 -48.50 -32.42 -41.22
C LYS A 3 -47.49 -32.64 -40.09
N ARG A 4 -46.22 -32.82 -40.46
CA ARG A 4 -45.11 -32.99 -39.51
C ARG A 4 -44.99 -31.73 -38.65
N ASN A 5 -45.25 -31.87 -37.36
CA ASN A 5 -44.97 -30.84 -36.37
C ASN A 5 -43.45 -30.66 -36.29
N ASN A 6 -42.95 -29.49 -36.69
CA ASN A 6 -41.57 -29.10 -36.44
C ASN A 6 -41.45 -28.79 -34.94
N LEU A 7 -40.86 -29.72 -34.18
CA LEU A 7 -40.46 -29.47 -32.80
C LEU A 7 -39.51 -28.25 -32.79
N PRO A 8 -39.68 -27.28 -31.86
CA PRO A 8 -38.78 -26.15 -31.75
C PRO A 8 -37.37 -26.67 -31.45
N GLN A 9 -36.46 -26.51 -32.40
CA GLN A 9 -35.05 -26.85 -32.22
C GLN A 9 -34.43 -25.83 -31.28
N LYS A 10 -33.85 -26.29 -30.16
CA LYS A 10 -33.00 -25.44 -29.33
C LYS A 10 -31.85 -24.94 -30.20
N LYS A 11 -31.76 -23.63 -30.42
CA LYS A 11 -30.57 -23.02 -31.01
C LYS A 11 -29.38 -23.42 -30.15
N LYS A 12 -28.36 -24.06 -30.75
CA LYS A 12 -27.07 -24.22 -30.07
C LYS A 12 -26.57 -22.83 -29.74
N LEU A 13 -26.41 -22.54 -28.45
CA LEU A 13 -25.64 -21.40 -27.99
C LEU A 13 -24.21 -21.65 -28.49
N SER A 14 -23.78 -20.89 -29.49
CA SER A 14 -22.45 -20.96 -30.08
C SER A 14 -21.57 -19.86 -29.49
N LEU A 15 -21.48 -19.80 -28.16
CA LEU A 15 -20.50 -18.95 -27.51
C LEU A 15 -19.20 -19.75 -27.40
N SER A 16 -18.10 -19.13 -27.80
CA SER A 16 -16.76 -19.65 -27.54
C SER A 16 -16.44 -19.53 -26.05
N THR A 17 -15.52 -20.38 -25.58
CA THR A 17 -15.05 -20.33 -24.19
C THR A 17 -14.44 -18.96 -23.87
N GLU A 18 -13.78 -18.33 -24.84
CA GLU A 18 -13.18 -17.00 -24.73
C GLU A 18 -14.22 -15.90 -24.56
N GLU A 19 -15.33 -15.95 -25.29
CA GLU A 19 -16.45 -15.02 -25.11
C GLU A 19 -17.07 -15.16 -23.71
N ILE A 20 -17.21 -16.39 -23.22
CA ILE A 20 -17.73 -16.65 -21.88
C ILE A 20 -16.78 -16.08 -20.81
N LYS A 21 -15.46 -16.23 -20.97
CA LYS A 21 -14.49 -15.64 -20.03
C LYS A 21 -14.55 -14.11 -20.02
N ASN A 22 -14.71 -13.49 -21.19
CA ASN A 22 -14.85 -12.03 -21.29
C ASN A 22 -16.12 -11.55 -20.58
N ASP A 23 -17.23 -12.29 -20.73
CA ASP A 23 -18.48 -12.00 -20.02
C ASP A 23 -18.35 -12.20 -18.49
N ILE A 24 -17.62 -13.24 -18.07
CA ILE A 24 -17.32 -13.48 -16.65
C ILE A 24 -16.50 -12.33 -16.07
N GLU A 25 -15.46 -11.85 -16.76
CA GLU A 25 -14.65 -10.71 -16.32
C GLU A 25 -15.43 -9.38 -16.33
N ALA A 26 -16.48 -9.26 -17.14
CA ALA A 26 -17.38 -8.11 -17.10
C ALA A 26 -18.19 -8.03 -15.79
N VAL A 27 -18.31 -9.13 -15.04
CA VAL A 27 -18.91 -9.17 -13.69
C VAL A 27 -17.90 -8.64 -12.66
N TRP A 28 -17.50 -7.37 -12.80
CA TRP A 28 -16.48 -6.73 -11.95
C TRP A 28 -16.95 -6.59 -10.49
N SER A 29 -18.26 -6.40 -10.27
CA SER A 29 -18.80 -5.97 -8.98
C SER A 29 -18.89 -7.06 -7.90
N CYS A 30 -18.73 -8.34 -8.24
CA CYS A 30 -18.79 -9.43 -7.27
C CYS A 30 -17.81 -10.55 -7.62
N GLU A 31 -16.63 -10.47 -7.02
CA GLU A 31 -15.54 -11.42 -7.23
C GLU A 31 -15.90 -12.86 -6.87
N GLU A 32 -16.69 -13.08 -5.82
CA GLU A 32 -17.13 -14.42 -5.43
C GLU A 32 -18.00 -15.06 -6.54
N GLN A 33 -18.92 -14.30 -7.12
CA GLN A 33 -19.74 -14.74 -8.24
C GLN A 33 -18.90 -14.98 -9.49
N ARG A 34 -17.95 -14.09 -9.79
CA ARG A 34 -16.99 -14.29 -10.89
C ARG A 34 -16.19 -15.58 -10.73
N ASN A 35 -15.64 -15.82 -9.54
CA ASN A 35 -14.82 -16.99 -9.25
C ASN A 35 -15.65 -18.28 -9.33
N MET A 36 -16.91 -18.26 -8.84
CA MET A 36 -17.84 -19.38 -9.02
C MET A 36 -18.06 -19.73 -10.49
N LEU A 37 -18.20 -18.73 -11.37
CA LEU A 37 -18.39 -18.94 -12.81
C LEU A 37 -17.17 -19.58 -13.48
N TYR A 38 -15.95 -19.22 -13.04
CA TYR A 38 -14.72 -19.91 -13.49
C TYR A 38 -14.72 -21.39 -13.08
N TYR A 39 -15.09 -21.71 -11.85
CA TYR A 39 -15.20 -23.11 -11.40
C TYR A 39 -16.29 -23.89 -12.16
N CYS A 40 -17.36 -23.23 -12.59
CA CYS A 40 -18.37 -23.85 -13.47
C CYS A 40 -17.82 -24.20 -14.88
N LEU A 41 -16.68 -23.63 -15.27
CA LEU A 41 -15.97 -23.94 -16.51
C LEU A 41 -14.82 -24.93 -16.31
N ASP A 42 -14.66 -25.51 -15.11
CA ASP A 42 -13.48 -26.29 -14.71
C ASP A 42 -12.15 -25.52 -14.89
N GLU A 43 -12.22 -24.19 -14.90
CA GLU A 43 -11.06 -23.31 -15.02
C GLU A 43 -10.74 -22.64 -13.68
N LYS A 44 -9.44 -22.39 -13.46
CA LYS A 44 -9.01 -21.64 -12.28
C LYS A 44 -9.27 -20.15 -12.52
N PRO A 45 -9.94 -19.44 -11.59
CA PRO A 45 -10.08 -17.99 -11.71
C PRO A 45 -8.71 -17.31 -11.79
N PRO A 46 -8.60 -16.17 -12.49
CA PRO A 46 -7.35 -15.44 -12.59
C PRO A 46 -6.86 -15.12 -11.18
N LEU A 47 -5.64 -15.58 -10.89
CA LEU A 47 -5.07 -15.69 -9.57
C LEU A 47 -5.12 -14.36 -8.79
N GLU A 48 -5.49 -14.46 -7.52
CA GLU A 48 -5.42 -13.42 -6.48
C GLU A 48 -4.00 -12.87 -6.22
N GLU A 49 -3.00 -13.29 -7.00
CA GLU A 49 -1.61 -12.82 -6.95
C GLU A 49 -1.51 -11.29 -6.94
N TYR A 50 -2.39 -10.60 -7.66
CA TYR A 50 -2.42 -9.13 -7.66
C TYR A 50 -2.81 -8.53 -6.31
N LYS A 51 -3.67 -9.19 -5.53
CA LYS A 51 -4.07 -8.73 -4.20
C LYS A 51 -3.00 -9.01 -3.16
N LEU A 52 -2.40 -10.20 -3.23
CA LEU A 52 -1.29 -10.58 -2.35
C LEU A 52 -0.07 -9.69 -2.58
N ALA A 53 0.28 -9.42 -3.85
CA ALA A 53 1.35 -8.50 -4.22
C ALA A 53 1.08 -7.07 -3.69
N LYS A 54 -0.16 -6.57 -3.81
CA LYS A 54 -0.53 -5.26 -3.24
C LYS A 54 -0.44 -5.22 -1.71
N MET A 55 -0.81 -6.31 -1.04
CA MET A 55 -0.69 -6.40 0.42
C MET A 55 0.78 -6.46 0.84
N GLU A 56 1.62 -7.20 0.12
CA GLU A 56 3.07 -7.27 0.37
C GLU A 56 3.75 -5.92 0.13
N GLU A 57 3.40 -5.22 -0.96
CA GLU A 57 3.85 -3.86 -1.24
C GLU A 57 3.43 -2.88 -0.13
N PHE A 58 2.18 -2.97 0.32
CA PHE A 58 1.66 -2.15 1.41
C PHE A 58 2.38 -2.40 2.74
N LEU A 59 2.62 -3.67 3.09
CA LEU A 59 3.35 -4.05 4.30
C LEU A 59 4.81 -3.58 4.23
N THR A 60 5.45 -3.73 3.08
CA THR A 60 6.82 -3.25 2.84
C THR A 60 6.88 -1.72 2.97
N GLY A 61 5.93 -1.01 2.36
CA GLY A 61 5.80 0.44 2.48
C GLY A 61 5.60 0.90 3.94
N SER A 62 4.80 0.16 4.72
CA SER A 62 4.55 0.44 6.12
C SER A 62 5.79 0.25 6.99
N ASN A 63 6.55 -0.84 6.80
CA ASN A 63 7.81 -1.08 7.51
C ASN A 63 8.85 0.01 7.20
N ASN A 64 8.92 0.45 5.94
CA ASN A 64 9.81 1.53 5.54
C ASN A 64 9.41 2.85 6.22
N LEU A 65 8.11 3.13 6.34
CA LEU A 65 7.61 4.32 7.03
C LEU A 65 7.94 4.33 8.52
N GLU A 66 7.84 3.18 9.19
CA GLU A 66 8.22 3.02 10.60
C GLU A 66 9.72 3.28 10.82
N SER A 67 10.57 2.76 9.94
CA SER A 67 12.02 3.03 9.95
C SER A 67 12.35 4.52 9.78
N VAL A 68 11.68 5.18 8.83
CA VAL A 68 11.82 6.63 8.62
C VAL A 68 11.35 7.42 9.83
N HIS A 69 10.24 7.00 10.45
CA HIS A 69 9.72 7.64 11.66
C HIS A 69 10.71 7.58 12.82
N GLU A 70 11.28 6.41 13.11
CA GLU A 70 12.27 6.27 14.18
C GLU A 70 13.56 7.03 13.88
N THR A 71 13.99 7.05 12.61
CA THR A 71 15.15 7.88 12.20
C THR A 71 14.90 9.36 12.46
N LEU A 72 13.73 9.87 12.08
CA LEU A 72 13.35 11.27 12.31
C LEU A 72 13.26 11.61 13.81
N LYS A 73 12.69 10.72 14.61
CA LYS A 73 12.59 10.89 16.05
C LYS A 73 13.96 10.96 16.73
N ASN A 74 14.89 10.09 16.34
CA ASN A 74 16.27 10.14 16.82
C ASN A 74 16.95 11.45 16.41
N LEU A 75 16.76 11.88 15.17
CA LEU A 75 17.33 13.14 14.68
C LEU A 75 16.81 14.35 15.47
N VAL A 76 15.51 14.38 15.79
CA VAL A 76 14.92 15.44 16.64
C VAL A 76 15.57 15.46 18.03
N GLN A 77 15.78 14.28 18.64
CA GLN A 77 16.45 14.20 19.94
C GLN A 77 17.90 14.69 19.89
N ASP A 78 18.63 14.37 18.83
CA ASP A 78 20.02 14.81 18.67
C ASP A 78 20.12 16.31 18.43
N VAL A 79 19.21 16.89 17.64
CA VAL A 79 19.09 18.36 17.48
C VAL A 79 18.80 19.04 18.81
N GLN A 80 17.92 18.47 19.64
CA GLN A 80 17.63 19.03 20.95
C GLN A 80 18.86 19.02 21.87
N LYS A 81 19.60 17.90 21.92
CA LYS A 81 20.84 17.80 22.68
C LYS A 81 21.88 18.84 22.24
N LEU A 82 22.09 18.96 20.93
CA LEU A 82 23.01 19.95 20.38
C LEU A 82 22.60 21.39 20.74
N THR A 83 21.30 21.67 20.74
CA THR A 83 20.77 22.97 21.15
C THR A 83 21.10 23.27 22.61
N ASP A 84 20.93 22.28 23.50
CA ASP A 84 21.24 22.44 24.92
C ASP A 84 22.75 22.59 25.17
N GLU A 85 23.58 21.83 24.46
CA GLU A 85 25.05 21.95 24.51
C GLU A 85 25.55 23.33 24.03
N ILE A 86 24.99 23.84 22.93
CA ILE A 86 25.30 25.17 22.42
C ILE A 86 24.90 26.23 23.45
N ASN A 87 23.70 26.13 24.03
CA ASN A 87 23.25 27.08 25.05
C ASN A 87 24.15 27.08 26.28
N SER A 88 24.56 25.89 26.74
CA SER A 88 25.52 25.76 27.84
C SER A 88 26.86 26.44 27.50
N SER A 89 27.39 26.17 26.30
CA SER A 89 28.65 26.75 25.83
C SER A 89 28.58 28.28 25.73
N VAL A 90 27.47 28.81 25.21
CA VAL A 90 27.23 30.27 25.13
C VAL A 90 27.20 30.90 26.52
N ASN A 91 26.54 30.27 27.50
CA ASN A 91 26.51 30.76 28.87
C ASN A 91 27.90 30.72 29.52
N GLU A 92 28.67 29.67 29.26
CA GLU A 92 30.04 29.57 29.78
C GLU A 92 30.94 30.68 29.20
N ILE A 93 30.81 30.98 27.90
CA ILE A 93 31.51 32.09 27.24
C ILE A 93 31.10 33.42 27.88
N LYS A 94 29.79 33.68 28.04
CA LYS A 94 29.29 34.92 28.65
C LYS A 94 29.87 35.14 30.05
N ASN A 95 29.87 34.10 30.88
CA ASN A 95 30.42 34.18 32.24
C ASN A 95 31.92 34.50 32.21
N ARG A 96 32.69 33.81 31.36
CA ARG A 96 34.13 34.08 31.21
C ARG A 96 34.42 35.48 30.69
N THR A 97 33.61 36.00 29.76
CA THR A 97 33.75 37.37 29.26
C THR A 97 33.48 38.39 30.36
N ALA A 98 32.42 38.21 31.15
CA ALA A 98 32.10 39.09 32.28
C ALA A 98 33.23 39.09 33.33
N ASP A 99 33.81 37.92 33.64
CA ASP A 99 34.95 37.82 34.56
C ASP A 99 36.19 38.57 34.06
N ILE A 100 36.42 38.59 32.75
CA ILE A 100 37.54 39.33 32.13
C ILE A 100 37.30 40.85 32.22
N GLU A 101 36.07 41.30 31.97
CA GLU A 101 35.70 42.71 32.08
C GLU A 101 35.88 43.23 33.52
N LEU A 102 35.38 42.49 34.51
CA LEU A 102 35.56 42.82 35.93
C LEU A 102 37.04 42.93 36.34
N LYS A 103 37.89 42.03 35.83
CA LYS A 103 39.34 42.05 36.09
C LYS A 103 40.08 43.19 35.40
N ARG A 104 39.51 43.80 34.35
CA ARG A 104 40.10 44.98 33.68
C ARG A 104 39.77 46.29 34.39
N GLU A 105 38.66 46.32 35.13
CA GLU A 105 38.20 47.50 35.87
C GLU A 105 38.72 47.56 37.32
N SER A 106 39.28 46.46 37.82
CA SER A 106 39.90 46.33 39.16
C SER A 106 41.40 46.64 39.12
#